data_AF-A0A2G2H4Q4-F1
#
_entry.id   AF-A0A2G2H4Q4-F1
#
_cell.length_a   1.000
_cell.length_b   1.000
_cell.length_c   1.000
_cell.angle_alpha   90.00
_cell.angle_beta   90.00
_cell.angle_gamma   90.00
#
_symmetry.space_group_name_H-M   'P 1'
#
loop_
_entity.id
_entity.type
_entity.pdbx_description
1 polymer ?
#
loop_
_entity_poly.entity_id
_entity_poly.type
_entity_poly.pdbx_seq_one_letter_code
_entity_poly.pdbx_strand_id
1 'polypeptide(L)'
;MLTLILSEQNLSTSYKIDSDLSKDILKNINTIVLQDSNTTMIVNSFGSKSEAVFSKIIDVIAELKLESIKQVQEYFDDALAGKSFDIVILEQLKELLSTSDFDFEVIDSLEAAAGSVDIKDETTFVSGTSTQSDSKEYSFNERSFVSSSSPTASDSSASDDSSDSSTSADSPSSSFSSFSFGGIGGGTDLPTSPIPVVDENTNDNTPIVTVDVSGLEAGNVIDLIDTISGSDVIIGTYTVTGTETTPNAVVIPVSTDLSEGPHTLVTEVTNESGNAGDPSGEVSVYIDNTAPSETPVGTTDTNTADTTPTISVALPVDTDGNPTLEAGDVIEITDSEGNVIGNHVITQAEIDADPLLPIDVTVGVIDGVVDPSITLPTDGTTTVNVGFTDEAGNAGPTQAIDITTDNTAPSETPVITTDTNTNDTTPTISVALPVDTDGNPTLEAGDVIEITDSSGEVIGNHVLTQAEVNNSPATVDVTVGEIDGVVVDSVITLDPDAETTVNVGFIDEAGNAGPTQTIDITIDVTGETAPVPVVDENTNDITPEVTVDVSGLEA
;
A
#
# COMPACT_ATOMS: atom_id res chain seq x y z
N MET A 1 11.00 13.80 -4.99
CA MET A 1 11.02 12.33 -5.08
C MET A 1 10.36 11.97 -6.39
N LEU A 2 10.93 11.00 -7.12
CA LEU A 2 10.40 10.58 -8.41
C LEU A 2 9.34 9.51 -8.18
N THR A 3 8.17 9.69 -8.77
CA THR A 3 6.99 8.84 -8.59
C THR A 3 6.53 8.30 -9.94
N LEU A 4 6.12 7.05 -9.98
CA LEU A 4 5.48 6.41 -11.13
C LEU A 4 3.97 6.46 -10.95
N ILE A 5 3.24 6.93 -11.95
CA ILE A 5 1.77 6.93 -11.96
C ILE A 5 1.33 6.00 -13.08
N LEU A 6 0.52 5.01 -12.73
CA LEU A 6 -0.12 4.08 -13.68
C LEU A 6 -1.62 4.29 -13.64
N SER A 7 -2.27 4.17 -14.80
CA SER A 7 -3.73 4.19 -14.88
C SER A 7 -4.25 2.83 -15.34
N GLU A 8 -5.16 2.27 -14.55
CA GLU A 8 -5.95 1.10 -14.91
C GLU A 8 -7.44 1.45 -14.70
N GLN A 9 -8.26 1.21 -15.74
CA GLN A 9 -9.73 1.20 -15.62
C GLN A 9 -10.35 2.43 -14.91
N ASN A 10 -9.87 3.64 -15.20
CA ASN A 10 -10.29 4.92 -14.63
C ASN A 10 -9.77 5.24 -13.21
N LEU A 11 -8.87 4.42 -12.65
CA LEU A 11 -8.14 4.72 -11.43
C LEU A 11 -6.69 5.06 -11.76
N SER A 12 -6.10 5.99 -10.99
CA SER A 12 -4.69 6.35 -11.08
C SER A 12 -4.00 5.95 -9.78
N THR A 13 -3.02 5.06 -9.85
CA THR A 13 -2.25 4.63 -8.68
C THR A 13 -0.83 5.16 -8.77
N SER A 14 -0.35 5.72 -7.66
CA SER A 14 1.00 6.27 -7.51
C SER A 14 1.91 5.24 -6.85
N TYR A 15 3.04 4.94 -7.48
CA TYR A 15 4.04 3.99 -7.03
C TYR A 15 5.37 4.70 -6.79
N LYS A 16 6.04 4.30 -5.71
CA LYS A 16 7.46 4.61 -5.53
C LYS A 16 8.30 3.76 -6.48
N ILE A 17 9.30 4.37 -7.09
CA ILE A 17 10.22 3.66 -7.98
C ILE A 17 11.41 3.17 -7.16
N ASP A 18 11.37 1.90 -6.75
CA ASP A 18 12.47 1.20 -6.09
C ASP A 18 12.66 -0.20 -6.66
N SER A 19 13.60 -0.97 -6.09
CA SER A 19 13.92 -2.33 -6.54
C SER A 19 12.80 -3.35 -6.34
N ASP A 20 11.83 -3.03 -5.47
CA ASP A 20 10.83 -3.97 -4.97
C ASP A 20 9.48 -3.79 -5.69
N LEU A 21 9.37 -2.75 -6.53
CA LEU A 21 8.21 -2.52 -7.39
C LEU A 21 7.92 -3.74 -8.28
N SER A 22 6.76 -4.38 -8.05
CA SER A 22 6.31 -5.52 -8.85
C SER A 22 6.16 -5.13 -10.31
N LYS A 23 6.92 -5.79 -11.19
CA LYS A 23 6.90 -5.53 -12.64
C LYS A 23 5.67 -6.10 -13.33
N ASP A 24 4.89 -6.92 -12.63
CA ASP A 24 3.65 -7.49 -13.15
C ASP A 24 2.59 -6.42 -13.44
N ILE A 25 2.65 -5.27 -12.75
CA ILE A 25 1.80 -4.10 -12.99
C ILE A 25 2.06 -3.44 -14.36
N LEU A 26 3.19 -3.76 -14.99
CA LEU A 26 3.56 -3.23 -16.31
C LEU A 26 3.02 -4.10 -17.46
N LYS A 27 2.29 -5.17 -17.15
CA LYS A 27 1.67 -6.02 -18.15
C LYS A 27 0.45 -5.31 -18.73
N ASN A 28 0.38 -5.27 -20.06
CA ASN A 28 -0.73 -4.69 -20.83
C ASN A 28 -0.88 -3.15 -20.76
N ILE A 29 0.07 -2.43 -20.17
CA ILE A 29 0.12 -0.96 -20.27
C ILE A 29 0.96 -0.51 -21.46
N ASN A 30 0.60 0.63 -22.04
CA ASN A 30 1.33 1.26 -23.16
C ASN A 30 1.85 2.67 -22.81
N THR A 31 1.52 3.15 -21.62
CA THR A 31 1.89 4.48 -21.13
C THR A 31 2.25 4.38 -19.65
N ILE A 32 3.35 5.01 -19.27
CA ILE A 32 3.69 5.29 -17.88
C ILE A 32 3.87 6.79 -17.70
N VAL A 33 3.57 7.30 -16.51
CA VAL A 33 3.81 8.70 -16.16
C VAL A 33 4.81 8.75 -15.03
N LEU A 34 5.88 9.53 -15.21
CA LEU A 34 6.87 9.81 -14.19
C LEU A 34 6.68 11.25 -13.71
N GLN A 35 6.75 11.47 -12.41
CA GLN A 35 6.58 12.81 -11.85
C GLN A 35 7.62 13.12 -10.78
N ASP A 36 8.13 14.35 -10.79
CA ASP A 36 8.80 14.96 -9.65
C ASP A 36 8.03 16.21 -9.18
N SER A 37 8.58 16.96 -8.22
CA SER A 37 7.89 18.11 -7.62
C SER A 37 7.53 19.22 -8.62
N ASN A 38 8.18 19.29 -9.78
CA ASN A 38 8.06 20.39 -10.73
C ASN A 38 7.72 19.95 -12.15
N THR A 39 7.91 18.69 -12.49
CA THR A 39 7.91 18.21 -13.88
C THR A 39 7.17 16.88 -14.00
N THR A 40 6.48 16.71 -15.11
CA THR A 40 5.85 15.43 -15.48
C THR A 40 6.46 14.94 -16.79
N MET A 41 6.79 13.66 -16.86
CA MET A 41 7.21 12.97 -18.08
C MET A 41 6.21 11.88 -18.41
N ILE A 42 5.64 11.95 -19.61
CA ILE A 42 4.75 10.92 -20.16
C ILE A 42 5.59 10.06 -21.08
N VAL A 43 5.61 8.75 -20.85
CA VAL A 43 6.41 7.81 -21.62
C VAL A 43 5.48 6.79 -22.27
N ASN A 44 5.49 6.74 -23.59
CA ASN A 44 4.68 5.85 -24.40
C ASN A 44 5.57 4.78 -25.03
N SER A 45 5.14 3.52 -24.96
CA SER A 45 5.76 2.44 -25.71
C SER A 45 4.69 1.54 -26.30
N PHE A 46 4.76 1.32 -27.61
CA PHE A 46 3.77 0.58 -28.36
C PHE A 46 4.32 -0.78 -28.84
N GLY A 47 3.48 -1.80 -28.77
CA GLY A 47 3.77 -3.14 -29.26
C GLY A 47 4.28 -4.11 -28.20
N SER A 48 4.72 -5.30 -28.63
CA SER A 48 4.99 -6.45 -27.75
C SER A 48 6.23 -6.32 -26.85
N LYS A 49 6.84 -5.13 -26.77
CA LYS A 49 8.03 -4.85 -25.97
C LYS A 49 7.79 -3.77 -24.91
N SER A 50 6.58 -3.23 -24.77
CA SER A 50 6.28 -2.15 -23.83
C SER A 50 6.67 -2.50 -22.39
N GLU A 51 6.30 -3.71 -21.93
CA GLU A 51 6.69 -4.24 -20.61
C GLU A 51 8.21 -4.24 -20.40
N ALA A 52 8.97 -4.70 -21.40
CA ALA A 52 10.43 -4.75 -21.33
C ALA A 52 11.07 -3.35 -21.31
N VAL A 53 10.48 -2.40 -22.03
CA VAL A 53 10.92 -0.99 -22.05
C VAL A 53 10.64 -0.35 -20.69
N PHE A 54 9.41 -0.43 -20.17
CA PHE A 54 9.04 0.17 -18.90
C PHE A 54 9.78 -0.46 -17.72
N SER A 55 9.91 -1.79 -17.70
CA SER A 55 10.72 -2.46 -16.69
C SER A 55 12.16 -1.95 -16.70
N LYS A 56 12.75 -1.71 -17.88
CA LYS A 56 14.13 -1.23 -17.96
C LYS A 56 14.27 0.22 -17.50
N ILE A 57 13.27 1.05 -17.79
CA ILE A 57 13.22 2.45 -17.33
C ILE A 57 13.19 2.49 -15.81
N ILE A 58 12.34 1.68 -15.19
CA ILE A 58 12.24 1.53 -13.73
C ILE A 58 13.57 1.05 -13.14
N ASP A 59 14.19 0.02 -13.74
CA ASP A 59 15.50 -0.47 -13.28
C ASP A 59 16.56 0.64 -13.32
N VAL A 60 16.60 1.46 -14.37
CA VAL A 60 17.57 2.56 -14.53
C VAL A 60 17.35 3.62 -13.46
N ILE A 61 16.10 3.97 -13.18
CA ILE A 61 15.76 4.94 -12.14
C ILE A 61 16.18 4.43 -10.76
N ALA A 62 15.83 3.18 -10.43
CA ALA A 62 16.11 2.58 -9.13
C ALA A 62 17.62 2.34 -8.91
N GLU A 63 18.32 1.76 -9.89
CA GLU A 63 19.75 1.40 -9.76
C GLU A 63 20.66 2.64 -9.76
N LEU A 64 20.33 3.67 -10.56
CA LEU A 64 21.10 4.91 -10.60
C LEU A 64 20.63 5.94 -9.56
N LYS A 65 19.59 5.63 -8.78
CA LYS A 65 18.99 6.52 -7.77
C LYS A 65 18.64 7.89 -8.35
N LEU A 66 17.90 7.91 -9.46
CA LEU A 66 17.49 9.15 -10.10
C LEU A 66 16.36 9.80 -9.29
N GLU A 67 16.52 11.07 -8.94
CA GLU A 67 15.62 11.78 -8.04
C GLU A 67 14.75 12.83 -8.76
N SER A 68 15.01 13.09 -10.04
CA SER A 68 14.32 14.10 -10.85
C SER A 68 14.10 13.68 -12.29
N ILE A 69 13.03 14.18 -12.89
CA ILE A 69 12.66 13.96 -14.30
C ILE A 69 13.76 14.46 -15.23
N LYS A 70 14.42 15.56 -14.86
CA LYS A 70 15.55 16.09 -15.64
C LYS A 70 16.69 15.08 -15.77
N GLN A 71 17.02 14.34 -14.71
CA GLN A 71 18.06 13.31 -14.77
C GLN A 71 17.63 12.15 -15.67
N VAL A 72 16.36 11.72 -15.59
CA VAL A 72 15.80 10.68 -16.46
C VAL A 72 15.85 11.11 -17.92
N GLN A 73 15.43 12.35 -18.21
CA GLN A 73 15.46 12.95 -19.54
C GLN A 73 16.87 12.98 -20.13
N GLU A 74 17.88 13.39 -19.37
CA GLU A 74 19.27 13.42 -19.84
C GLU A 74 19.76 12.03 -20.29
N TYR A 75 19.39 10.96 -19.58
CA TYR A 75 19.74 9.59 -19.99
C TYR A 75 18.96 9.12 -21.22
N PHE A 76 17.68 9.49 -21.35
CA PHE A 76 16.87 9.14 -22.51
C PHE A 76 17.35 9.84 -23.77
N ASP A 77 17.62 11.15 -23.68
CA ASP A 77 18.19 11.93 -24.79
C ASP A 77 19.53 11.35 -25.24
N ASP A 78 20.39 10.95 -24.29
CA ASP A 78 21.68 10.35 -24.59
C ASP A 78 21.57 8.96 -25.22
N ALA A 79 20.60 8.15 -24.77
CA ALA A 79 20.31 6.84 -25.35
C ALA A 79 19.75 6.96 -26.77
N LEU A 80 18.78 7.86 -27.00
CA LEU A 80 18.20 8.11 -28.32
C LEU A 80 19.20 8.76 -29.29
N ALA A 81 20.14 9.56 -28.78
CA ALA A 81 21.26 10.10 -29.55
C ALA A 81 22.34 9.04 -29.87
N GLY A 82 22.21 7.81 -29.35
CA GLY A 82 23.13 6.71 -29.62
C GLY A 82 24.48 6.85 -28.92
N LYS A 83 24.57 7.59 -27.80
CA LYS A 83 25.81 7.69 -27.02
C LYS A 83 26.18 6.32 -26.42
N SER A 84 27.48 6.11 -26.20
CA SER A 84 27.99 4.92 -25.51
C SER A 84 27.93 5.13 -24.01
N PHE A 85 27.40 4.15 -23.27
CA PHE A 85 27.41 4.16 -21.81
C PHE A 85 28.43 3.18 -21.25
N ASP A 86 29.16 3.60 -20.22
CA ASP A 86 30.07 2.71 -19.45
C ASP A 86 29.29 1.83 -18.45
N ILE A 87 28.02 2.16 -18.20
CA ILE A 87 27.13 1.43 -17.29
C ILE A 87 26.26 0.47 -18.10
N VAL A 88 26.30 -0.81 -17.76
CA VAL A 88 25.65 -1.90 -18.50
C VAL A 88 24.15 -1.70 -18.66
N ILE A 89 23.46 -1.24 -17.60
CA ILE A 89 22.00 -1.05 -17.63
C ILE A 89 21.56 0.06 -18.62
N LEU A 90 22.35 1.13 -18.77
CA LEU A 90 22.07 2.20 -19.73
C LEU A 90 22.31 1.74 -21.18
N GLU A 91 23.29 0.86 -21.39
CA GLU A 91 23.54 0.26 -22.71
C GLU A 91 22.38 -0.68 -23.11
N GLN A 92 21.81 -1.41 -22.15
CA GLN A 92 20.61 -2.23 -22.35
C GLN A 92 19.36 -1.37 -22.62
N LEU A 93 19.18 -0.27 -21.88
CA LEU A 93 18.10 0.69 -22.14
C LEU A 93 18.20 1.22 -23.57
N LYS A 94 19.38 1.65 -24.01
CA LYS A 94 19.61 2.12 -25.38
C LYS A 94 19.22 1.09 -26.44
N GLU A 95 19.63 -0.17 -26.29
CA GLU A 95 19.29 -1.23 -27.24
C GLU A 95 17.77 -1.44 -27.30
N LEU A 96 17.09 -1.44 -26.16
CA LEU A 96 15.63 -1.54 -26.09
C LEU A 96 14.94 -0.36 -26.78
N LEU A 97 15.28 0.88 -26.41
CA LEU A 97 14.71 2.10 -26.99
C LEU A 97 14.93 2.18 -28.50
N SER A 98 16.07 1.70 -29.00
CA SER A 98 16.37 1.69 -30.44
C SER A 98 15.58 0.66 -31.25
N THR A 99 14.96 -0.33 -30.59
CA THR A 99 14.23 -1.44 -31.23
C THR A 99 12.76 -1.54 -30.82
N SER A 100 12.26 -0.57 -30.07
CA SER A 100 10.86 -0.39 -29.67
C SER A 100 10.23 0.83 -30.35
N ASP A 101 8.92 0.81 -30.53
CA ASP A 101 8.16 2.02 -30.84
C ASP A 101 7.96 2.76 -29.52
N PHE A 102 8.67 3.88 -29.36
CA PHE A 102 8.87 4.57 -28.10
C PHE A 102 8.89 6.07 -28.31
N ASP A 103 8.15 6.79 -27.47
CA ASP A 103 8.13 8.25 -27.44
C ASP A 103 7.99 8.74 -26.00
N PHE A 104 8.45 9.95 -25.73
CA PHE A 104 8.20 10.60 -24.45
C PHE A 104 8.04 12.11 -24.59
N GLU A 105 7.28 12.69 -23.66
CA GLU A 105 7.05 14.12 -23.56
C GLU A 105 7.34 14.60 -22.13
N VAL A 106 7.95 15.77 -21.99
CA VAL A 106 8.23 16.40 -20.69
C VAL A 106 7.51 17.73 -20.61
N ILE A 107 6.80 17.96 -19.50
CA ILE A 107 5.96 19.14 -19.27
C ILE A 107 6.39 19.80 -17.96
N ASP A 108 6.69 21.10 -18.03
CA ASP A 108 7.08 21.94 -16.87
C ASP A 108 5.84 22.36 -16.07
N SER A 109 5.47 21.59 -15.04
CA SER A 109 4.36 21.80 -14.11
C SER A 109 2.95 21.91 -14.76
N LEU A 110 1.94 21.31 -14.13
CA LEU A 110 0.58 21.31 -14.66
C LEU A 110 -0.14 22.66 -14.39
N GLU A 111 0.24 23.72 -15.09
CA GLU A 111 -0.58 24.93 -15.24
C GLU A 111 -1.51 24.71 -16.46
N ALA A 112 -2.78 24.37 -16.18
CA ALA A 112 -3.94 24.36 -17.08
C ALA A 112 -3.65 24.46 -18.60
N ALA A 113 -3.35 23.33 -19.25
CA ALA A 113 -3.41 23.22 -20.71
C ALA A 113 -4.84 22.88 -21.18
N ALA A 114 -5.84 23.67 -20.78
CA ALA A 114 -7.09 23.78 -21.52
C ALA A 114 -6.85 24.72 -22.72
N GLY A 115 -6.10 24.25 -23.72
CA GLY A 115 -5.89 25.02 -24.94
C GLY A 115 -4.67 24.62 -25.75
N SER A 116 -4.91 23.84 -26.81
CA SER A 116 -4.10 23.81 -28.05
C SER A 116 -2.57 23.71 -27.86
N VAL A 117 -2.10 22.69 -27.14
CA VAL A 117 -0.76 22.14 -27.40
C VAL A 117 -0.94 21.01 -28.40
N ASP A 118 -0.13 21.03 -29.46
CA ASP A 118 -0.15 20.06 -30.57
C ASP A 118 0.45 18.73 -30.07
N ILE A 119 -0.32 18.02 -29.23
CA ILE A 119 0.03 16.70 -28.70
C ILE A 119 -0.10 15.70 -29.87
N LYS A 120 0.95 14.93 -30.14
CA LYS A 120 1.00 13.99 -31.27
C LYS A 120 0.19 12.71 -31.07
N ASP A 121 -0.55 12.62 -29.97
CA ASP A 121 -1.50 11.54 -29.71
C ASP A 121 -2.82 12.14 -29.23
N GLU A 122 -3.90 11.92 -29.99
CA GLU A 122 -5.20 12.56 -29.78
C GLU A 122 -6.05 11.88 -28.68
N THR A 123 -5.51 10.87 -27.98
CA THR A 123 -6.30 9.94 -27.16
C THR A 123 -6.24 10.17 -25.66
N THR A 124 -5.37 11.05 -25.14
CA THR A 124 -5.14 11.12 -23.68
C THR A 124 -4.81 12.55 -23.24
N PHE A 125 -5.46 13.03 -22.17
CA PHE A 125 -5.08 14.25 -21.47
C PHE A 125 -5.11 14.02 -19.95
N VAL A 126 -4.20 14.69 -19.24
CA VAL A 126 -4.12 14.69 -17.77
C VAL A 126 -4.70 16.01 -17.27
N SER A 127 -5.73 15.98 -16.42
CA SER A 127 -6.20 17.14 -15.67
C SER A 127 -5.94 16.94 -14.18
N GLY A 128 -5.31 17.92 -13.53
CA GLY A 128 -5.16 17.97 -12.08
C GLY A 128 -5.98 19.14 -11.53
N THR A 129 -6.71 18.92 -10.45
CA THR A 129 -7.31 19.98 -9.63
C THR A 129 -6.32 20.33 -8.53
N SER A 130 -5.94 21.61 -8.44
CA SER A 130 -5.04 22.08 -7.40
C SER A 130 -5.83 22.37 -6.13
N THR A 131 -6.01 21.36 -5.26
CA THR A 131 -6.36 21.60 -3.86
C THR A 131 -5.08 21.70 -3.04
N GLN A 132 -5.06 22.65 -2.11
CA GLN A 132 -3.88 23.02 -1.33
C GLN A 132 -3.75 22.05 -0.14
N SER A 133 -3.19 20.87 -0.36
CA SER A 133 -2.58 19.99 0.66
C SER A 133 -1.81 18.89 -0.09
N ASP A 134 -0.83 18.24 0.55
CA ASP A 134 0.25 17.45 -0.08
C ASP A 134 -0.13 16.16 -0.86
N SER A 135 -1.37 16.03 -1.36
CA SER A 135 -1.78 15.00 -2.32
C SER A 135 -2.38 15.64 -3.58
N LYS A 136 -1.81 15.33 -4.75
CA LYS A 136 -2.39 15.69 -6.04
C LYS A 136 -3.06 14.45 -6.62
N GLU A 137 -4.40 14.46 -6.67
CA GLU A 137 -5.15 13.45 -7.42
C GLU A 137 -5.14 13.78 -8.92
N TYR A 138 -4.97 12.75 -9.75
CA TYR A 138 -4.98 12.86 -11.20
C TYR A 138 -5.99 11.87 -11.79
N SER A 139 -6.92 12.35 -12.60
CA SER A 139 -7.86 11.50 -13.34
C SER A 139 -7.49 11.43 -14.84
N PHE A 140 -7.56 10.21 -15.39
CA PHE A 140 -7.45 9.94 -16.83
C PHE A 140 -8.84 9.96 -17.46
N ASN A 141 -9.04 10.76 -18.50
CA ASN A 141 -10.30 10.77 -19.26
C ASN A 141 -10.09 10.34 -20.72
N GLU A 142 -10.83 9.34 -21.19
CA GLU A 142 -10.97 9.09 -22.63
C GLU A 142 -11.79 10.22 -23.28
N ARG A 143 -11.31 10.81 -24.39
CA ARG A 143 -12.18 11.65 -25.22
C ARG A 143 -13.23 10.75 -25.87
N SER A 144 -14.48 10.88 -25.42
CA SER A 144 -15.63 10.27 -26.10
C SER A 144 -15.55 10.55 -27.61
N PHE A 145 -15.52 9.47 -28.38
CA PHE A 145 -15.39 9.45 -29.84
C PHE A 145 -16.61 10.15 -30.47
N VAL A 146 -16.50 11.46 -30.77
CA VAL A 146 -17.46 12.09 -31.68
C VAL A 146 -17.15 11.57 -33.07
N SER A 147 -18.02 10.68 -33.55
CA SER A 147 -18.06 10.18 -34.92
C SER A 147 -17.71 11.28 -35.92
N SER A 148 -16.50 11.20 -36.46
CA SER A 148 -16.03 12.04 -37.54
C SER A 148 -16.78 11.64 -38.81
N SER A 149 -17.87 12.34 -39.10
CA SER A 149 -18.39 12.38 -40.47
C SER A 149 -17.36 13.08 -41.35
N SER A 150 -16.54 12.27 -42.02
CA SER A 150 -15.50 12.72 -42.94
C SER A 150 -16.08 13.56 -44.08
N PRO A 151 -15.46 14.69 -44.46
CA PRO A 151 -15.93 15.51 -45.57
C PRO A 151 -15.48 14.88 -46.88
N THR A 152 -16.41 14.35 -47.66
CA THR A 152 -16.13 14.00 -49.06
C THR A 152 -16.31 15.25 -49.93
N ALA A 153 -15.20 15.70 -50.50
CA ALA A 153 -15.18 16.71 -51.54
C ALA A 153 -15.63 16.14 -52.88
N SER A 154 -16.67 16.75 -53.46
CA SER A 154 -17.02 16.80 -54.91
C SER A 154 -18.44 17.39 -54.97
N ASP A 155 -18.87 18.24 -55.89
CA ASP A 155 -18.30 18.98 -57.00
C ASP A 155 -19.40 20.02 -57.34
N SER A 156 -18.98 21.10 -57.97
CA SER A 156 -19.78 22.15 -58.57
C SER A 156 -21.04 21.70 -59.31
N SER A 157 -22.14 22.43 -59.14
CA SER A 157 -22.92 22.98 -60.27
C SER A 157 -24.07 23.87 -59.79
N ALA A 158 -24.15 25.06 -60.40
CA ALA A 158 -25.20 26.04 -60.29
C ALA A 158 -26.44 25.69 -61.13
N SER A 159 -27.62 26.10 -60.66
CA SER A 159 -28.80 26.56 -61.43
C SER A 159 -29.91 26.92 -60.42
N ASP A 160 -30.27 28.19 -60.23
CA ASP A 160 -31.38 28.89 -60.91
C ASP A 160 -32.67 28.04 -61.02
N ASP A 161 -33.73 28.41 -60.29
CA ASP A 161 -34.95 29.05 -60.85
C ASP A 161 -36.18 28.98 -59.90
N SER A 162 -36.92 30.11 -59.84
CA SER A 162 -38.38 30.29 -59.61
C SER A 162 -39.09 29.64 -58.40
N SER A 163 -39.60 30.40 -57.40
CA SER A 163 -40.82 31.24 -57.35
C SER A 163 -42.17 30.50 -57.20
N ASP A 164 -42.86 30.73 -56.07
CA ASP A 164 -44.29 31.12 -55.88
C ASP A 164 -44.71 30.73 -54.44
N SER A 165 -45.01 31.63 -53.51
CA SER A 165 -46.20 32.49 -53.31
C SER A 165 -47.48 31.76 -52.85
N SER A 166 -47.90 32.08 -51.62
CA SER A 166 -49.28 32.41 -51.16
C SER A 166 -49.30 32.37 -49.61
N THR A 167 -49.27 33.50 -48.88
CA THR A 167 -50.43 34.29 -48.37
C THR A 167 -51.42 33.46 -47.54
N SER A 168 -51.94 33.81 -46.37
CA SER A 168 -51.93 35.03 -45.52
C SER A 168 -52.92 34.78 -44.35
N ALA A 169 -52.69 35.37 -43.16
CA ALA A 169 -53.68 35.94 -42.20
C ALA A 169 -53.03 35.97 -40.80
N ASP A 170 -52.42 37.06 -40.30
CA ASP A 170 -52.88 38.43 -40.02
C ASP A 170 -53.61 38.57 -38.68
N SER A 171 -52.93 39.19 -37.71
CA SER A 171 -53.49 40.14 -36.72
C SER A 171 -52.38 40.83 -35.91
N PRO A 172 -52.60 42.07 -35.44
CA PRO A 172 -51.60 43.13 -35.59
C PRO A 172 -50.97 43.57 -34.25
N SER A 173 -49.66 43.85 -34.25
CA SER A 173 -49.03 44.62 -33.18
C SER A 173 -48.89 46.08 -33.60
N SER A 174 -49.57 46.93 -32.83
CA SER A 174 -49.56 48.38 -32.94
C SER A 174 -48.18 48.95 -32.68
N SER A 175 -47.68 49.73 -33.64
CA SER A 175 -46.52 50.59 -33.48
C SER A 175 -46.82 51.72 -32.48
N PHE A 176 -46.10 51.72 -31.36
CA PHE A 176 -45.83 52.93 -30.59
C PHE A 176 -44.34 53.23 -30.70
N SER A 177 -44.03 54.24 -31.51
CA SER A 177 -42.77 54.97 -31.43
C SER A 177 -42.77 55.80 -30.15
N SER A 178 -41.83 55.56 -29.23
CA SER A 178 -41.59 56.48 -28.14
C SER A 178 -40.15 56.39 -27.62
N PHE A 179 -39.39 57.46 -27.92
CA PHE A 179 -38.31 58.05 -27.14
C PHE A 179 -37.03 57.23 -26.90
N SER A 180 -36.01 57.61 -27.66
CA SER A 180 -34.61 57.52 -27.26
C SER A 180 -34.40 58.26 -25.93
N PHE A 181 -34.16 57.54 -24.86
CA PHE A 181 -33.47 58.05 -23.68
C PHE A 181 -32.01 57.59 -23.76
N GLY A 182 -31.09 58.52 -23.59
CA GLY A 182 -29.66 58.21 -23.57
C GLY A 182 -29.28 57.46 -22.29
N GLY A 183 -28.47 56.41 -22.47
CA GLY A 183 -27.56 55.84 -21.48
C GLY A 183 -28.20 55.07 -20.33
N ILE A 184 -28.29 53.74 -20.47
CA ILE A 184 -27.79 52.73 -19.52
C ILE A 184 -27.44 51.51 -20.38
N GLY A 185 -26.17 51.06 -20.36
CA GLY A 185 -25.80 49.77 -20.92
C GLY A 185 -26.23 48.69 -19.93
N GLY A 186 -27.40 48.08 -20.14
CA GLY A 186 -27.78 46.84 -19.49
C GLY A 186 -27.55 45.72 -20.49
N GLY A 187 -26.54 44.89 -20.27
CA GLY A 187 -26.37 43.64 -21.00
C GLY A 187 -27.63 42.79 -20.82
N THR A 188 -28.11 42.20 -21.91
CA THR A 188 -29.18 41.20 -21.91
C THR A 188 -28.66 39.80 -21.58
N ASP A 189 -27.39 39.68 -21.21
CA ASP A 189 -26.77 38.40 -20.92
C ASP A 189 -27.15 38.02 -19.48
N LEU A 190 -27.94 36.95 -19.36
CA LEU A 190 -28.20 36.31 -18.07
C LEU A 190 -26.90 35.73 -17.53
N PRO A 191 -26.66 35.77 -16.20
CA PRO A 191 -25.47 35.17 -15.63
C PRO A 191 -25.50 33.65 -15.82
N THR A 192 -24.35 33.04 -16.08
CA THR A 192 -24.20 31.58 -16.13
C THR A 192 -24.02 31.03 -14.73
N SER A 193 -24.80 30.02 -14.35
CA SER A 193 -24.69 29.42 -13.02
C SER A 193 -23.51 28.43 -12.93
N PRO A 194 -22.58 28.62 -11.98
CA PRO A 194 -21.42 27.73 -11.79
C PRO A 194 -21.80 26.39 -11.16
N ILE A 195 -21.10 25.30 -11.54
CA ILE A 195 -21.35 23.98 -10.96
C ILE A 195 -20.80 23.95 -9.52
N PRO A 196 -21.58 23.51 -8.51
CA PRO A 196 -21.07 23.36 -7.15
C PRO A 196 -20.07 22.19 -7.07
N VAL A 197 -19.08 22.30 -6.21
CA VAL A 197 -18.12 21.23 -5.91
C VAL A 197 -18.25 20.89 -4.43
N VAL A 198 -18.49 19.61 -4.16
CA VAL A 198 -18.76 19.04 -2.84
C VAL A 198 -18.23 17.61 -2.82
N ASP A 199 -17.97 17.08 -1.63
CA ASP A 199 -17.76 15.65 -1.45
C ASP A 199 -19.02 14.88 -1.87
N GLU A 200 -18.85 13.80 -2.65
CA GLU A 200 -19.97 13.04 -3.20
C GLU A 200 -20.57 12.08 -2.16
N ASN A 201 -19.82 11.68 -1.13
CA ASN A 201 -20.30 10.85 -0.02
C ASN A 201 -19.74 11.35 1.31
N THR A 202 -20.59 11.83 2.22
CA THR A 202 -20.12 12.53 3.42
C THR A 202 -21.03 12.34 4.62
N ASN A 203 -20.43 12.30 5.81
CA ASN A 203 -21.14 12.33 7.09
C ASN A 203 -21.39 13.72 7.67
N ASP A 204 -21.12 14.78 6.90
CA ASP A 204 -21.45 16.14 7.28
C ASP A 204 -22.81 16.54 6.71
N ASN A 205 -23.81 16.71 7.58
CA ASN A 205 -25.13 17.23 7.20
C ASN A 205 -25.09 18.67 6.68
N THR A 206 -23.97 19.37 6.81
CA THR A 206 -23.72 20.73 6.33
C THR A 206 -22.46 20.79 5.47
N PRO A 207 -22.39 20.01 4.38
CA PRO A 207 -21.13 19.78 3.68
C PRO A 207 -20.53 21.07 3.13
N ILE A 208 -19.21 21.11 3.03
CA ILE A 208 -18.49 22.27 2.51
C ILE A 208 -18.68 22.30 0.99
N VAL A 209 -19.50 23.23 0.51
CA VAL A 209 -19.71 23.45 -0.93
C VAL A 209 -18.87 24.62 -1.41
N THR A 210 -18.06 24.38 -2.44
CA THR A 210 -17.29 25.41 -3.12
C THR A 210 -17.84 25.69 -4.51
N VAL A 211 -17.76 26.95 -4.94
CA VAL A 211 -18.28 27.40 -6.23
C VAL A 211 -17.27 28.34 -6.87
N ASP A 212 -16.89 28.08 -8.12
CA ASP A 212 -16.09 29.03 -8.89
C ASP A 212 -16.94 30.22 -9.34
N VAL A 213 -16.61 31.41 -8.86
CA VAL A 213 -17.30 32.65 -9.25
C VAL A 213 -16.57 33.39 -10.38
N SER A 214 -15.62 32.73 -11.05
CA SER A 214 -14.98 33.29 -12.24
C SER A 214 -16.02 33.64 -13.31
N GLY A 215 -15.94 34.86 -13.83
CA GLY A 215 -16.90 35.36 -14.83
C GLY A 215 -18.20 35.93 -14.28
N LEU A 216 -18.45 35.88 -12.97
CA LEU A 216 -19.58 36.57 -12.33
C LEU A 216 -19.23 38.02 -11.97
N GLU A 217 -20.23 38.90 -12.03
CA GLU A 217 -20.06 40.31 -11.68
C GLU A 217 -20.36 40.55 -10.18
N ALA A 218 -19.68 41.53 -9.58
CA ALA A 218 -19.97 41.96 -8.22
C ALA A 218 -21.45 42.37 -8.09
N GLY A 219 -22.12 41.91 -7.04
CA GLY A 219 -23.55 42.08 -6.80
C GLY A 219 -24.43 40.95 -7.37
N ASN A 220 -23.87 39.98 -8.10
CA ASN A 220 -24.58 38.73 -8.42
C ASN A 220 -24.81 37.91 -7.14
N VAL A 221 -25.99 37.30 -7.03
CA VAL A 221 -26.38 36.42 -5.92
C VAL A 221 -26.43 34.99 -6.45
N ILE A 222 -25.74 34.09 -5.77
CA ILE A 222 -25.70 32.66 -6.05
C ILE A 222 -26.55 31.98 -4.98
N ASP A 223 -27.62 31.31 -5.38
CA ASP A 223 -28.39 30.44 -4.50
C ASP A 223 -27.96 29.00 -4.75
N LEU A 224 -27.59 28.29 -3.68
CA LEU A 224 -27.33 26.86 -3.67
C LEU A 224 -28.62 26.15 -3.29
N ILE A 225 -29.07 25.24 -4.15
CA ILE A 225 -30.40 24.65 -4.12
C ILE A 225 -30.28 23.14 -4.05
N ASP A 226 -30.98 22.52 -3.11
CA ASP A 226 -31.26 21.07 -3.12
C ASP A 226 -32.61 20.79 -3.79
N THR A 227 -32.61 19.85 -4.74
CA THR A 227 -33.75 19.51 -5.59
C THR A 227 -34.43 18.19 -5.19
N ILE A 228 -33.84 17.40 -4.29
CA ILE A 228 -34.25 16.00 -4.06
C ILE A 228 -35.60 15.85 -3.33
N SER A 229 -36.09 16.92 -2.69
CA SER A 229 -37.36 16.92 -1.94
C SER A 229 -38.61 17.18 -2.80
N GLY A 230 -38.50 17.16 -4.14
CA GLY A 230 -39.60 17.53 -5.05
C GLY A 230 -40.01 19.00 -4.91
N SER A 231 -39.16 19.82 -4.30
CA SER A 231 -39.27 21.25 -4.10
C SER A 231 -37.86 21.79 -4.01
N ASP A 232 -37.57 22.81 -4.79
CA ASP A 232 -36.28 23.48 -4.78
C ASP A 232 -36.14 24.23 -3.44
N VAL A 233 -35.20 23.78 -2.61
CA VAL A 233 -34.91 24.40 -1.31
C VAL A 233 -33.58 25.12 -1.42
N ILE A 234 -33.59 26.44 -1.24
CA ILE A 234 -32.35 27.21 -1.10
C ILE A 234 -31.73 26.83 0.24
N ILE A 235 -30.61 26.11 0.18
CA ILE A 235 -29.84 25.64 1.33
C ILE A 235 -28.63 26.53 1.61
N GLY A 236 -28.24 27.40 0.68
CA GLY A 236 -27.17 28.38 0.89
C GLY A 236 -27.30 29.56 -0.07
N THR A 237 -26.75 30.71 0.32
CA THR A 237 -26.72 31.90 -0.54
C THR A 237 -25.38 32.60 -0.40
N TYR A 238 -24.83 33.07 -1.51
CA TYR A 238 -23.62 33.88 -1.56
C TYR A 238 -23.82 35.12 -2.45
N THR A 239 -23.28 36.27 -2.05
CA THR A 239 -23.28 37.47 -2.90
C THR A 239 -21.85 37.78 -3.34
N VAL A 240 -21.62 37.78 -4.65
CA VAL A 240 -20.33 38.09 -5.25
C VAL A 240 -19.94 39.53 -4.91
N THR A 241 -18.77 39.72 -4.30
CA THR A 241 -18.26 41.00 -3.81
C THR A 241 -17.35 41.71 -4.80
N GLY A 242 -16.78 40.99 -5.78
CA GLY A 242 -15.77 41.49 -6.70
C GLY A 242 -14.37 41.66 -6.07
N THR A 243 -14.16 41.13 -4.87
CA THR A 243 -12.90 41.17 -4.12
C THR A 243 -12.32 39.79 -3.84
N GLU A 244 -12.96 38.75 -4.37
CA GLU A 244 -12.53 37.35 -4.29
C GLU A 244 -11.13 37.22 -4.89
N THR A 245 -10.22 36.63 -4.13
CA THR A 245 -8.81 36.44 -4.53
C THR A 245 -8.65 35.11 -5.22
N THR A 246 -7.73 35.00 -6.18
CA THR A 246 -7.42 33.73 -6.86
C THR A 246 -6.96 32.63 -5.90
N PRO A 247 -7.49 31.39 -5.99
CA PRO A 247 -8.53 30.95 -6.94
C PRO A 247 -9.91 31.56 -6.60
N ASN A 248 -10.67 31.98 -7.62
CA ASN A 248 -11.98 32.64 -7.49
C ASN A 248 -13.09 31.68 -6.97
N ALA A 249 -12.73 30.65 -6.22
CA ALA A 249 -13.67 29.77 -5.56
C ALA A 249 -14.11 30.37 -4.22
N VAL A 250 -15.40 30.32 -3.95
CA VAL A 250 -15.98 30.76 -2.67
C VAL A 250 -16.66 29.58 -2.00
N VAL A 251 -16.59 29.53 -0.68
CA VAL A 251 -17.34 28.56 0.13
C VAL A 251 -18.74 29.11 0.35
N ILE A 252 -19.76 28.37 -0.08
CA ILE A 252 -21.16 28.67 0.24
C ILE A 252 -21.55 27.80 1.44
N PRO A 253 -21.74 28.38 2.64
CA PRO A 253 -22.13 27.60 3.79
C PRO A 253 -23.53 27.04 3.59
N VAL A 254 -23.67 25.72 3.77
CA VAL A 254 -24.96 25.06 3.85
C VAL A 254 -25.62 25.48 5.17
N SER A 255 -26.76 26.17 5.06
CA SER A 255 -27.49 26.78 6.17
C SER A 255 -28.65 25.95 6.69
N THR A 256 -28.96 24.85 6.00
CA THR A 256 -30.01 23.89 6.36
C THR A 256 -29.41 22.50 6.34
N ASP A 257 -29.50 21.78 7.46
CA ASP A 257 -29.03 20.40 7.56
C ASP A 257 -29.70 19.54 6.48
N LEU A 258 -28.87 18.89 5.67
CA LEU A 258 -29.27 17.85 4.75
C LEU A 258 -29.54 16.57 5.54
N SER A 259 -30.54 15.81 5.10
CA SER A 259 -30.93 14.57 5.78
C SER A 259 -30.15 13.39 5.24
N GLU A 260 -30.14 12.28 5.98
CA GLU A 260 -29.64 11.01 5.47
C GLU A 260 -30.18 10.67 4.06
N GLY A 261 -29.28 10.25 3.18
CA GLY A 261 -29.57 9.75 1.85
C GLY A 261 -29.12 10.68 0.72
N PRO A 262 -29.62 10.44 -0.51
CA PRO A 262 -29.17 11.16 -1.69
C PRO A 262 -29.78 12.56 -1.76
N HIS A 263 -28.96 13.53 -2.15
CA HIS A 263 -29.30 14.90 -2.45
C HIS A 263 -28.80 15.30 -3.85
N THR A 264 -29.41 16.32 -4.44
CA THR A 264 -28.99 16.82 -5.76
C THR A 264 -28.91 18.33 -5.73
N LEU A 265 -27.68 18.83 -5.81
CA LEU A 265 -27.35 20.23 -5.67
C LEU A 265 -27.21 20.89 -7.04
N VAL A 266 -27.78 22.09 -7.15
CA VAL A 266 -27.57 23.01 -8.26
C VAL A 266 -27.31 24.41 -7.72
N THR A 267 -26.67 25.26 -8.51
CA THR A 267 -26.69 26.70 -8.25
C THR A 267 -27.57 27.42 -9.25
N GLU A 268 -28.16 28.52 -8.81
CA GLU A 268 -28.85 29.49 -9.66
C GLU A 268 -28.30 30.88 -9.36
N VAL A 269 -27.90 31.61 -10.41
CA VAL A 269 -27.36 32.97 -10.26
C VAL A 269 -28.40 34.01 -10.66
N THR A 270 -28.64 34.96 -9.76
CA THR A 270 -29.46 36.15 -10.00
C THR A 270 -28.58 37.39 -10.07
N ASN A 271 -28.71 38.17 -11.15
CA ASN A 271 -27.96 39.42 -11.28
C ASN A 271 -28.54 40.56 -10.41
N GLU A 272 -27.85 41.70 -10.31
CA GLU A 272 -28.29 42.84 -9.49
C GLU A 272 -29.64 43.44 -9.96
N SER A 273 -30.01 43.21 -11.23
CA SER A 273 -31.31 43.62 -11.78
C SER A 273 -32.46 42.66 -11.43
N GLY A 274 -32.17 41.55 -10.74
CA GLY A 274 -33.15 40.54 -10.35
C GLY A 274 -33.49 39.53 -11.44
N ASN A 275 -32.68 39.42 -12.50
CA ASN A 275 -32.87 38.41 -13.54
C ASN A 275 -32.03 37.17 -13.17
N ALA A 276 -32.70 36.02 -13.05
CA ALA A 276 -32.06 34.73 -12.84
C ALA A 276 -31.59 34.10 -14.17
N GLY A 277 -30.42 33.46 -14.14
CA GLY A 277 -29.91 32.61 -15.22
C GLY A 277 -30.50 31.21 -15.20
N ASP A 278 -30.07 30.38 -16.15
CA ASP A 278 -30.39 28.94 -16.10
C ASP A 278 -29.62 28.28 -14.92
N PRO A 279 -30.19 27.27 -14.25
CA PRO A 279 -29.48 26.50 -13.23
C PRO A 279 -28.20 25.86 -13.76
N SER A 280 -27.26 25.57 -12.85
CA SER A 280 -26.04 24.84 -13.18
C SER A 280 -26.33 23.38 -13.59
N GLY A 281 -25.27 22.63 -13.92
CA GLY A 281 -25.34 21.18 -13.89
C GLY A 281 -25.68 20.66 -12.49
N GLU A 282 -26.38 19.52 -12.44
CA GLU A 282 -26.71 18.80 -11.21
C GLU A 282 -25.48 18.06 -10.67
N VAL A 283 -25.29 18.11 -9.35
CA VAL A 283 -24.27 17.35 -8.62
C VAL A 283 -24.96 16.52 -7.55
N SER A 284 -24.69 15.22 -7.52
CA SER A 284 -25.21 14.33 -6.50
C SER A 284 -24.29 14.34 -5.29
N VAL A 285 -24.87 14.39 -4.10
CA VAL A 285 -24.18 14.16 -2.83
C VAL A 285 -25.00 13.18 -2.03
N TYR A 286 -24.35 12.20 -1.41
CA TYR A 286 -24.97 11.27 -0.50
C TYR A 286 -24.56 11.66 0.92
N ILE A 287 -25.55 11.86 1.79
CA ILE A 287 -25.34 12.12 3.21
C ILE A 287 -25.50 10.79 3.94
N ASP A 288 -24.43 10.32 4.55
CA ASP A 288 -24.41 9.09 5.33
C ASP A 288 -23.88 9.34 6.73
N ASN A 289 -24.75 9.23 7.73
CA ASN A 289 -24.40 9.36 9.15
C ASN A 289 -24.41 8.01 9.88
N THR A 290 -24.45 6.91 9.15
CA THR A 290 -24.70 5.58 9.69
C THR A 290 -23.40 4.80 9.82
N ALA A 291 -22.72 4.98 10.95
CA ALA A 291 -21.51 4.22 11.25
C ALA A 291 -21.72 2.68 11.22
N PRO A 292 -20.67 1.92 10.87
CA PRO A 292 -20.64 0.47 11.07
C PRO A 292 -20.95 0.11 12.54
N SER A 293 -21.83 -0.88 12.76
CA SER A 293 -22.26 -1.26 14.11
C SER A 293 -21.47 -2.41 14.73
N GLU A 294 -20.72 -3.14 13.92
CA GLU A 294 -20.03 -4.37 14.32
C GLU A 294 -18.67 -4.05 14.93
N THR A 295 -18.30 -4.80 15.97
CA THR A 295 -16.96 -4.66 16.58
C THR A 295 -15.96 -5.54 15.83
N PRO A 296 -14.83 -4.99 15.39
CA PRO A 296 -13.80 -5.78 14.71
C PRO A 296 -13.23 -6.87 15.61
N VAL A 297 -12.73 -7.93 14.98
CA VAL A 297 -11.99 -9.00 15.63
C VAL A 297 -10.62 -9.09 14.95
N GLY A 298 -9.66 -8.36 15.52
CA GLY A 298 -8.25 -8.40 15.15
C GLY A 298 -7.47 -9.41 15.99
N THR A 299 -6.47 -10.03 15.36
CA THR A 299 -5.51 -10.92 16.03
C THR A 299 -4.11 -10.67 15.49
N THR A 300 -3.11 -10.76 16.35
CA THR A 300 -1.68 -10.66 16.02
C THR A 300 -0.90 -11.45 17.08
N ASP A 301 0.38 -11.68 16.83
CA ASP A 301 1.29 -11.97 17.93
C ASP A 301 1.38 -10.74 18.85
N THR A 302 1.15 -10.96 20.14
CA THR A 302 1.14 -9.90 21.17
C THR A 302 2.46 -9.79 21.91
N ASN A 303 3.42 -10.69 21.68
CA ASN A 303 4.78 -10.58 22.20
C ASN A 303 5.77 -10.79 21.05
N THR A 304 6.32 -9.71 20.50
CA THR A 304 7.05 -9.77 19.23
C THR A 304 8.23 -8.79 19.21
N ALA A 305 9.29 -9.15 18.48
CA ALA A 305 10.36 -8.22 18.13
C ALA A 305 10.02 -7.31 16.93
N ASP A 306 8.86 -7.49 16.32
CA ASP A 306 8.40 -6.69 15.19
C ASP A 306 7.77 -5.37 15.67
N THR A 307 8.38 -4.24 15.29
CA THR A 307 7.84 -2.90 15.57
C THR A 307 6.76 -2.48 14.57
N THR A 308 6.51 -3.29 13.53
CA THR A 308 5.52 -3.10 12.47
C THR A 308 4.64 -4.34 12.31
N PRO A 309 4.02 -4.84 13.39
CA PRO A 309 3.29 -6.10 13.34
C PRO A 309 2.09 -6.00 12.38
N THR A 310 1.75 -7.16 11.81
CA THR A 310 0.55 -7.30 10.97
C THR A 310 -0.60 -7.84 11.81
N ILE A 311 -1.74 -7.16 11.76
CA ILE A 311 -2.96 -7.54 12.44
C ILE A 311 -3.91 -8.17 11.43
N SER A 312 -4.26 -9.43 11.64
CA SER A 312 -5.27 -10.14 10.87
C SER A 312 -6.66 -9.81 11.43
N VAL A 313 -7.50 -9.17 10.64
CA VAL A 313 -8.83 -8.69 11.02
C VAL A 313 -9.92 -9.52 10.33
N ALA A 314 -10.74 -10.21 11.10
CA ALA A 314 -11.88 -10.94 10.56
C ALA A 314 -13.02 -9.97 10.19
N LEU A 315 -13.55 -10.10 8.97
CA LEU A 315 -14.70 -9.33 8.54
C LEU A 315 -15.98 -9.82 9.23
N PRO A 316 -16.83 -8.91 9.72
CA PRO A 316 -18.10 -9.29 10.33
C PRO A 316 -19.09 -9.80 9.27
N VAL A 317 -19.87 -10.82 9.64
CA VAL A 317 -20.90 -11.43 8.79
C VAL A 317 -22.25 -11.47 9.48
N ASP A 318 -23.32 -11.38 8.69
CA ASP A 318 -24.70 -11.52 9.16
C ASP A 318 -25.04 -12.99 9.52
N THR A 319 -26.30 -13.24 9.91
CA THR A 319 -26.76 -14.59 10.28
C THR A 319 -26.75 -15.59 9.13
N ASP A 320 -26.73 -15.10 7.89
CA ASP A 320 -26.71 -15.90 6.67
C ASP A 320 -25.26 -16.08 6.13
N GLY A 321 -24.27 -15.46 6.80
CA GLY A 321 -22.86 -15.54 6.47
C GLY A 321 -22.40 -14.54 5.41
N ASN A 322 -23.19 -13.50 5.12
CA ASN A 322 -22.79 -12.43 4.20
C ASN A 322 -22.03 -11.34 4.96
N PRO A 323 -20.98 -10.74 4.38
CA PRO A 323 -20.30 -9.61 5.01
C PRO A 323 -21.28 -8.47 5.27
N THR A 324 -21.15 -7.81 6.43
CA THR A 324 -21.99 -6.67 6.82
C THR A 324 -21.36 -5.33 6.45
N LEU A 325 -20.10 -5.34 6.06
CA LEU A 325 -19.36 -4.18 5.55
C LEU A 325 -19.49 -4.12 4.03
N GLU A 326 -19.26 -2.94 3.48
CA GLU A 326 -19.36 -2.66 2.05
C GLU A 326 -17.96 -2.38 1.46
N ALA A 327 -17.83 -2.54 0.14
CA ALA A 327 -16.60 -2.14 -0.53
C ALA A 327 -16.44 -0.62 -0.45
N GLY A 328 -15.25 -0.13 -0.09
CA GLY A 328 -15.02 1.28 0.23
C GLY A 328 -14.88 1.55 1.73
N ASP A 329 -15.43 0.68 2.59
CA ASP A 329 -15.19 0.73 4.03
C ASP A 329 -13.70 0.52 4.33
N VAL A 330 -13.22 1.11 5.42
CA VAL A 330 -11.82 1.11 5.82
C VAL A 330 -11.64 0.39 7.15
N ILE A 331 -10.68 -0.53 7.20
CA ILE A 331 -10.13 -1.05 8.45
C ILE A 331 -9.06 -0.08 8.91
N GLU A 332 -9.18 0.46 10.12
CA GLU A 332 -8.19 1.37 10.68
C GLU A 332 -7.56 0.77 11.94
N ILE A 333 -6.23 0.81 12.01
CA ILE A 333 -5.44 0.60 13.22
C ILE A 333 -5.04 1.98 13.73
N THR A 334 -5.45 2.29 14.95
CA THR A 334 -5.10 3.55 15.62
C THR A 334 -4.28 3.31 16.88
N ASP A 335 -3.44 4.28 17.22
CA ASP A 335 -2.73 4.31 18.51
C ASP A 335 -3.67 4.71 19.67
N SER A 336 -3.10 4.85 20.87
CA SER A 336 -3.86 5.22 22.07
C SER A 336 -4.36 6.68 22.05
N GLU A 337 -3.77 7.50 21.19
CA GLU A 337 -4.09 8.90 20.95
C GLU A 337 -5.16 9.08 19.85
N GLY A 338 -5.48 8.00 19.12
CA GLY A 338 -6.44 7.98 18.01
C GLY A 338 -5.84 8.33 16.66
N ASN A 339 -4.51 8.36 16.52
CA ASN A 339 -3.87 8.56 15.22
C ASN A 339 -3.88 7.25 14.44
N VAL A 340 -4.18 7.31 13.14
CA VAL A 340 -4.10 6.14 12.25
C VAL A 340 -2.63 5.77 12.05
N ILE A 341 -2.30 4.52 12.38
CA ILE A 341 -0.96 3.93 12.24
C ILE A 341 -0.95 2.74 11.26
N GLY A 342 -2.10 2.36 10.74
CA GLY A 342 -2.24 1.44 9.62
C GLY A 342 -3.68 1.43 9.13
N ASN A 343 -3.90 1.24 7.84
CA ASN A 343 -5.26 1.10 7.31
C ASN A 343 -5.34 0.16 6.11
N HIS A 344 -6.56 -0.23 5.77
CA HIS A 344 -6.85 -1.00 4.56
C HIS A 344 -8.25 -0.67 4.05
N VAL A 345 -8.35 -0.27 2.78
CA VAL A 345 -9.64 -0.05 2.12
C VAL A 345 -10.16 -1.40 1.61
N ILE A 346 -11.33 -1.80 2.09
CA ILE A 346 -11.97 -3.06 1.71
C ILE A 346 -12.42 -2.98 0.26
N THR A 347 -11.96 -3.93 -0.54
CA THR A 347 -12.31 -4.02 -1.96
C THR A 347 -13.49 -4.95 -2.19
N GLN A 348 -14.18 -4.77 -3.33
CA GLN A 348 -15.26 -5.69 -3.72
C GLN A 348 -14.77 -7.14 -3.84
N ALA A 349 -13.53 -7.36 -4.24
CA ALA A 349 -12.97 -8.70 -4.36
C ALA A 349 -12.80 -9.39 -2.99
N GLU A 350 -12.54 -8.63 -1.93
CA GLU A 350 -12.43 -9.14 -0.56
C GLU A 350 -13.81 -9.40 0.05
N ILE A 351 -14.80 -8.57 -0.27
CA ILE A 351 -16.22 -8.81 0.05
C ILE A 351 -16.74 -10.08 -0.64
N ASP A 352 -16.39 -10.28 -1.92
CA ASP A 352 -16.81 -11.43 -2.73
C ASP A 352 -16.02 -12.71 -2.41
N ALA A 353 -14.86 -12.59 -1.76
CA ALA A 353 -14.08 -13.72 -1.28
C ALA A 353 -14.84 -14.45 -0.16
N ASP A 354 -14.32 -15.60 0.28
CA ASP A 354 -14.88 -16.27 1.47
C ASP A 354 -14.80 -15.28 2.65
N PRO A 355 -15.93 -14.76 3.18
CA PRO A 355 -15.92 -13.66 4.14
C PRO A 355 -15.34 -14.06 5.51
N LEU A 356 -14.94 -15.33 5.66
CA LEU A 356 -14.21 -15.86 6.81
C LEU A 356 -12.69 -15.70 6.69
N LEU A 357 -12.16 -15.25 5.54
CA LEU A 357 -10.75 -14.94 5.42
C LEU A 357 -10.46 -13.60 6.09
N PRO A 358 -9.53 -13.55 7.06
CA PRO A 358 -9.13 -12.28 7.65
C PRO A 358 -8.36 -11.44 6.64
N ILE A 359 -8.46 -10.12 6.80
CA ILE A 359 -7.64 -9.14 6.08
C ILE A 359 -6.46 -8.75 6.96
N ASP A 360 -5.27 -8.80 6.39
CA ASP A 360 -4.04 -8.40 7.07
C ASP A 360 -3.80 -6.90 6.90
N VAL A 361 -3.67 -6.20 8.02
CA VAL A 361 -3.36 -4.76 8.06
C VAL A 361 -2.08 -4.56 8.85
N THR A 362 -1.08 -3.96 8.22
CA THR A 362 0.26 -3.79 8.81
C THR A 362 0.42 -2.41 9.43
N VAL A 363 0.92 -2.37 10.68
CA VAL A 363 1.32 -1.11 11.31
C VAL A 363 2.47 -0.48 10.50
N GLY A 364 2.35 0.80 10.19
CA GLY A 364 3.26 1.52 9.32
C GLY A 364 2.88 1.49 7.85
N VAL A 365 1.74 0.91 7.48
CA VAL A 365 1.21 0.93 6.10
C VAL A 365 -0.11 1.67 6.07
N ILE A 366 -0.15 2.80 5.36
CA ILE A 366 -1.36 3.61 5.17
C ILE A 366 -1.58 3.76 3.66
N ASP A 367 -2.78 3.44 3.18
CA ASP A 367 -3.20 3.43 1.79
C ASP A 367 -2.28 2.62 0.89
N GLY A 368 -1.78 1.49 1.42
CA GLY A 368 -0.80 0.63 0.75
C GLY A 368 0.62 1.24 0.67
N VAL A 369 0.86 2.39 1.29
CA VAL A 369 2.16 3.07 1.35
C VAL A 369 2.82 2.80 2.69
N VAL A 370 4.03 2.25 2.65
CA VAL A 370 4.86 2.05 3.84
C VAL A 370 5.43 3.39 4.31
N ASP A 371 5.10 3.79 5.53
CA ASP A 371 5.75 4.89 6.26
C ASP A 371 6.65 4.33 7.37
N PRO A 372 7.98 4.33 7.18
CA PRO A 372 8.92 3.81 8.17
C PRO A 372 9.02 4.67 9.44
N SER A 373 8.37 5.85 9.48
CA SER A 373 8.29 6.67 10.69
C SER A 373 7.15 6.26 11.63
N ILE A 374 6.23 5.42 11.15
CA ILE A 374 5.11 4.87 11.91
C ILE A 374 5.49 3.46 12.34
N THR A 375 5.94 3.34 13.59
CA THR A 375 6.27 2.06 14.21
C THR A 375 5.80 2.07 15.66
N LEU A 376 5.60 0.89 16.23
CA LEU A 376 5.50 0.74 17.67
C LEU A 376 6.85 1.06 18.34
N PRO A 377 6.87 1.38 19.65
CA PRO A 377 8.10 1.47 20.43
C PRO A 377 8.93 0.18 20.33
N THR A 378 10.25 0.28 20.42
CA THR A 378 11.14 -0.88 20.33
C THR A 378 11.00 -1.84 21.50
N ASP A 379 10.73 -1.32 22.70
CA ASP A 379 10.45 -2.15 23.87
C ASP A 379 9.26 -1.59 24.65
N GLY A 380 8.39 -2.48 25.10
CA GLY A 380 7.26 -2.20 25.96
C GLY A 380 5.90 -2.48 25.32
N THR A 381 4.86 -2.37 26.14
CA THR A 381 3.49 -2.64 25.72
C THR A 381 2.82 -1.38 25.18
N THR A 382 2.26 -1.48 23.97
CA THR A 382 1.43 -0.46 23.32
C THR A 382 0.03 -1.02 23.08
N THR A 383 -0.98 -0.26 23.45
CA THR A 383 -2.37 -0.57 23.09
C THR A 383 -2.69 0.05 21.73
N VAL A 384 -3.10 -0.77 20.78
CA VAL A 384 -3.64 -0.34 19.48
C VAL A 384 -5.14 -0.62 19.44
N ASN A 385 -5.88 0.17 18.65
CA ASN A 385 -7.30 -0.04 18.46
C ASN A 385 -7.59 -0.33 16.98
N VAL A 386 -8.23 -1.46 16.72
CA VAL A 386 -8.75 -1.82 15.40
C VAL A 386 -10.18 -1.29 15.31
N GLY A 387 -10.53 -0.61 14.22
CA GLY A 387 -11.84 -0.04 13.94
C GLY A 387 -12.27 -0.28 12.50
N PHE A 388 -13.57 -0.12 12.25
CA PHE A 388 -14.11 0.04 10.90
C PHE A 388 -14.65 1.47 10.75
N THR A 389 -14.38 2.08 9.61
CA THR A 389 -14.89 3.38 9.22
C THR A 389 -15.53 3.23 7.84
N ASP A 390 -16.76 3.69 7.64
CA ASP A 390 -17.39 3.60 6.32
C ASP A 390 -16.79 4.60 5.31
N GLU A 391 -17.18 4.50 4.04
CA GLU A 391 -16.71 5.39 2.97
C GLU A 391 -17.02 6.88 3.24
N ALA A 392 -18.09 7.18 4.00
CA ALA A 392 -18.47 8.53 4.38
C ALA A 392 -17.69 9.08 5.59
N GLY A 393 -16.83 8.26 6.21
CA GLY A 393 -15.98 8.62 7.34
C GLY A 393 -16.62 8.43 8.72
N ASN A 394 -17.70 7.67 8.85
CA ASN A 394 -18.30 7.36 10.13
C ASN A 394 -17.55 6.20 10.83
N ALA A 395 -16.93 6.50 11.96
CA ALA A 395 -16.23 5.51 12.77
C ALA A 395 -17.20 4.63 13.59
N GLY A 396 -17.06 3.32 13.45
CA GLY A 396 -17.74 2.31 14.26
C GLY A 396 -17.08 2.04 15.62
N PRO A 397 -17.50 0.98 16.34
CA PRO A 397 -16.84 0.56 17.57
C PRO A 397 -15.47 -0.07 17.29
N THR A 398 -14.56 0.01 18.26
CA THR A 398 -13.19 -0.50 18.14
C THR A 398 -12.90 -1.68 19.08
N GLN A 399 -11.90 -2.48 18.72
CA GLN A 399 -11.28 -3.48 19.57
C GLN A 399 -9.87 -3.04 19.97
N ALA A 400 -9.58 -3.03 21.27
CA ALA A 400 -8.23 -2.79 21.79
C ALA A 400 -7.40 -4.08 21.81
N ILE A 401 -6.14 -3.99 21.36
CA ILE A 401 -5.15 -5.07 21.38
C ILE A 401 -3.89 -4.52 22.07
N ASP A 402 -3.44 -5.19 23.12
CA ASP A 402 -2.18 -4.89 23.79
C ASP A 402 -1.05 -5.69 23.12
N ILE A 403 -0.11 -4.98 22.49
CA ILE A 403 1.06 -5.57 21.83
C ILE A 403 2.29 -5.18 22.64
N THR A 404 3.03 -6.17 23.12
CA THR A 404 4.35 -5.97 23.72
C THR A 404 5.38 -6.16 22.63
N THR A 405 6.05 -5.08 22.26
CA THR A 405 7.25 -5.16 21.45
C THR A 405 8.43 -5.37 22.38
N ASP A 406 9.30 -6.31 22.05
CA ASP A 406 10.55 -6.54 22.76
C ASP A 406 11.64 -6.84 21.74
N ASN A 407 12.59 -5.92 21.62
CA ASN A 407 13.75 -6.05 20.74
C ASN A 407 15.04 -6.33 21.54
N THR A 408 14.91 -6.61 22.84
CA THR A 408 16.04 -6.75 23.76
C THR A 408 16.39 -8.21 24.01
N ALA A 409 17.31 -8.72 23.18
CA ALA A 409 17.84 -10.06 23.37
C ALA A 409 18.50 -10.29 24.75
N PRO A 410 18.48 -11.54 25.27
CA PRO A 410 19.27 -11.93 26.42
C PRO A 410 20.75 -11.60 26.23
N SER A 411 21.38 -10.93 27.21
CA SER A 411 22.77 -10.47 27.08
C SER A 411 23.83 -11.48 27.53
N GLU A 412 23.42 -12.54 28.22
CA GLU A 412 24.32 -13.47 28.89
C GLU A 412 24.69 -14.65 27.98
N THR A 413 25.96 -15.06 28.01
CA THR A 413 26.41 -16.25 27.28
C THR A 413 26.11 -17.51 28.08
N PRO A 414 25.49 -18.55 27.49
CA PRO A 414 25.23 -19.81 28.18
C PRO A 414 26.50 -20.43 28.75
N VAL A 415 26.42 -20.86 30.02
CA VAL A 415 27.47 -21.67 30.64
C VAL A 415 27.03 -23.12 30.59
N ILE A 416 27.70 -23.91 29.75
CA ILE A 416 27.31 -25.29 29.46
C ILE A 416 28.28 -26.31 30.04
N THR A 417 27.75 -27.50 30.34
CA THR A 417 28.54 -28.69 30.65
C THR A 417 27.94 -29.91 29.94
N THR A 418 28.78 -30.64 29.24
CA THR A 418 28.44 -31.93 28.61
C THR A 418 29.71 -32.78 28.48
N ASP A 419 29.56 -34.06 28.14
CA ASP A 419 30.69 -34.92 27.78
C ASP A 419 31.06 -34.67 26.31
N THR A 420 32.26 -34.17 26.07
CA THR A 420 32.75 -33.87 24.72
C THR A 420 33.32 -35.10 24.01
N ASN A 421 33.43 -36.25 24.68
CA ASN A 421 33.86 -37.51 24.08
C ASN A 421 32.89 -38.63 24.50
N THR A 422 31.86 -38.86 23.68
CA THR A 422 30.77 -39.77 24.03
C THR A 422 30.49 -40.76 22.90
N ASN A 423 29.83 -41.86 23.21
CA ASN A 423 29.26 -42.78 22.22
C ASN A 423 27.74 -42.60 22.08
N ASP A 424 27.21 -41.54 22.68
CA ASP A 424 25.80 -41.15 22.62
C ASP A 424 25.59 -40.15 21.50
N THR A 425 24.86 -40.55 20.46
CA THR A 425 24.52 -39.70 19.31
C THR A 425 23.47 -38.62 19.63
N THR A 426 22.88 -38.65 20.83
CA THR A 426 21.89 -37.71 21.37
C THR A 426 22.33 -37.19 22.74
N PRO A 427 23.50 -36.54 22.86
CA PRO A 427 24.02 -36.16 24.16
C PRO A 427 23.11 -35.13 24.84
N THR A 428 23.02 -35.22 26.17
CA THR A 428 22.41 -34.18 27.00
C THR A 428 23.43 -33.07 27.28
N ILE A 429 22.99 -31.83 27.10
CA ILE A 429 23.76 -30.63 27.43
C ILE A 429 23.09 -29.97 28.63
N SER A 430 23.83 -29.86 29.73
CA SER A 430 23.37 -29.12 30.91
C SER A 430 23.77 -27.64 30.76
N VAL A 431 22.80 -26.76 30.91
CA VAL A 431 22.96 -25.30 30.79
C VAL A 431 22.68 -24.66 32.15
N ALA A 432 23.65 -23.92 32.69
CA ALA A 432 23.44 -23.13 33.90
C ALA A 432 22.72 -21.83 33.56
N LEU A 433 21.61 -21.57 34.26
CA LEU A 433 20.84 -20.34 34.07
C LEU A 433 21.60 -19.15 34.67
N PRO A 434 21.77 -18.05 33.92
CA PRO A 434 22.48 -16.87 34.39
C PRO A 434 21.69 -16.13 35.48
N VAL A 435 22.44 -15.47 36.36
CA VAL A 435 21.90 -14.67 37.47
C VAL A 435 22.65 -13.35 37.58
N ASP A 436 21.96 -12.30 38.01
CA ASP A 436 22.55 -10.99 38.24
C ASP A 436 23.50 -10.99 39.47
N THR A 437 24.09 -9.84 39.77
CA THR A 437 25.00 -9.69 40.93
C THR A 437 24.33 -9.92 42.29
N ASP A 438 23.01 -9.83 42.34
CA ASP A 438 22.20 -10.05 43.53
C ASP A 438 21.64 -11.50 43.61
N GLY A 439 21.92 -12.33 42.58
CA GLY A 439 21.50 -13.72 42.48
C GLY A 439 20.11 -13.94 41.91
N ASN A 440 19.47 -12.90 41.36
CA ASN A 440 18.18 -13.02 40.68
C ASN A 440 18.39 -13.58 39.26
N PRO A 441 17.48 -14.42 38.75
CA PRO A 441 17.57 -14.88 37.36
C PRO A 441 17.51 -13.69 36.40
N THR A 442 18.29 -13.75 35.33
CA THR A 442 18.28 -12.74 34.25
C THR A 442 17.44 -13.17 33.04
N LEU A 443 17.02 -14.43 33.01
CA LEU A 443 16.10 -14.99 32.02
C LEU A 443 14.70 -15.08 32.62
N GLU A 444 13.70 -15.04 31.77
CA GLU A 444 12.30 -15.11 32.14
C GLU A 444 11.67 -16.45 31.74
N ALA A 445 10.48 -16.74 32.27
CA ALA A 445 9.74 -17.91 31.85
C ALA A 445 9.15 -17.65 30.46
N GLY A 446 9.32 -18.58 29.53
CA GLY A 446 9.03 -18.36 28.10
C GLY A 446 10.29 -18.29 27.24
N ASP A 447 11.41 -17.84 27.80
CA ASP A 447 12.71 -17.88 27.12
C ASP A 447 13.09 -19.31 26.73
N VAL A 448 13.77 -19.46 25.60
CA VAL A 448 14.16 -20.74 25.01
C VAL A 448 15.67 -20.92 25.10
N ILE A 449 16.09 -22.08 25.59
CA ILE A 449 17.44 -22.59 25.37
C ILE A 449 17.43 -23.30 24.03
N GLU A 450 18.21 -22.82 23.08
CA GLU A 450 18.28 -23.41 21.74
C GLU A 450 19.67 -24.02 21.48
N ILE A 451 19.69 -25.23 20.95
CA ILE A 451 20.89 -25.93 20.49
C ILE A 451 20.81 -26.02 18.97
N THR A 452 21.78 -25.44 18.29
CA THR A 452 21.92 -25.50 16.84
C THR A 452 23.19 -26.23 16.43
N ASP A 453 23.17 -26.83 15.24
CA ASP A 453 24.37 -27.39 14.62
C ASP A 453 25.23 -26.31 13.94
N SER A 454 26.34 -26.73 13.32
CA SER A 454 27.22 -25.83 12.56
C SER A 454 26.58 -25.14 11.35
N SER A 455 25.43 -25.62 10.87
CA SER A 455 24.66 -25.02 9.77
C SER A 455 23.59 -24.03 10.26
N GLY A 456 23.33 -24.01 11.57
CA GLY A 456 22.29 -23.20 12.20
C GLY A 456 20.94 -23.92 12.32
N GLU A 457 20.86 -25.21 12.00
CA GLU A 457 19.64 -26.00 12.17
C GLU A 457 19.42 -26.28 13.65
N VAL A 458 18.18 -26.13 14.13
CA VAL A 458 17.80 -26.43 15.52
C VAL A 458 17.79 -27.94 15.73
N ILE A 459 18.67 -28.42 16.61
CA ILE A 459 18.84 -29.85 16.93
C ILE A 459 18.40 -30.20 18.35
N GLY A 460 18.00 -29.21 19.14
CA GLY A 460 17.32 -29.40 20.42
C GLY A 460 16.93 -28.04 21.00
N ASN A 461 15.84 -27.99 21.75
CA ASN A 461 15.44 -26.77 22.43
C ASN A 461 14.74 -27.08 23.77
N HIS A 462 14.61 -26.06 24.61
CA HIS A 462 13.85 -26.15 25.84
C HIS A 462 13.28 -24.78 26.23
N VAL A 463 11.96 -24.70 26.36
CA VAL A 463 11.26 -23.51 26.86
C VAL A 463 11.33 -23.47 28.39
N LEU A 464 11.87 -22.39 28.95
CA LEU A 464 12.02 -22.22 30.40
C LEU A 464 10.67 -22.05 31.07
N THR A 465 10.46 -22.87 32.11
CA THR A 465 9.31 -22.73 32.99
C THR A 465 9.60 -21.80 34.16
N GLN A 466 8.55 -21.18 34.70
CA GLN A 466 8.68 -20.34 35.90
C GLN A 466 9.33 -21.08 37.09
N ALA A 467 9.16 -22.40 37.19
CA ALA A 467 9.75 -23.20 38.26
C ALA A 467 11.28 -23.33 38.12
N GLU A 468 11.78 -23.44 36.89
CA GLU A 468 13.21 -23.53 36.60
C GLU A 468 13.91 -22.19 36.85
N VAL A 469 13.32 -21.10 36.35
CA VAL A 469 13.81 -19.73 36.57
C VAL A 469 13.90 -19.38 38.06
N ASN A 470 12.91 -19.81 38.87
CA ASN A 470 12.90 -19.52 40.30
C ASN A 470 13.91 -20.32 41.14
N ASN A 471 14.50 -21.39 40.60
CA ASN A 471 15.39 -22.29 41.35
C ASN A 471 16.87 -21.88 41.21
N SER A 472 17.23 -20.67 41.63
CA SER A 472 18.60 -20.13 41.43
C SER A 472 19.67 -20.67 42.43
N PRO A 473 20.87 -21.12 41.97
CA PRO A 473 21.23 -21.32 40.57
C PRO A 473 20.65 -22.65 40.04
N ALA A 474 19.93 -22.56 38.93
CA ALA A 474 19.34 -23.71 38.24
C ALA A 474 20.25 -24.18 37.12
N THR A 475 20.25 -25.48 36.88
CA THR A 475 20.77 -26.09 35.65
C THR A 475 19.61 -26.76 34.95
N VAL A 476 19.50 -26.54 33.64
CA VAL A 476 18.49 -27.16 32.78
C VAL A 476 19.20 -28.09 31.81
N ASP A 477 18.70 -29.32 31.71
CA ASP A 477 19.24 -30.33 30.81
C ASP A 477 18.44 -30.32 29.51
N VAL A 478 19.12 -30.16 28.37
CA VAL A 478 18.52 -30.17 27.04
C VAL A 478 19.16 -31.29 26.23
N THR A 479 18.34 -32.18 25.67
CA THR A 479 18.81 -33.36 24.92
C THR A 479 18.82 -33.07 23.43
N VAL A 480 19.94 -33.36 22.75
CA VAL A 480 19.98 -33.32 21.28
C VAL A 480 19.00 -34.35 20.71
N GLY A 481 18.17 -33.94 19.76
CA GLY A 481 17.11 -34.75 19.17
C GLY A 481 15.74 -34.61 19.87
N GLU A 482 15.64 -33.77 20.89
CA GLU A 482 14.40 -33.43 21.58
C GLU A 482 14.06 -31.95 21.35
N ILE A 483 12.89 -31.69 20.77
CA ILE A 483 12.35 -30.34 20.56
C ILE A 483 11.02 -30.25 21.30
N ASP A 484 10.89 -29.26 22.20
CA ASP A 484 9.74 -29.02 23.06
C ASP A 484 9.30 -30.25 23.87
N GLY A 485 10.27 -31.04 24.34
CA GLY A 485 10.01 -32.28 25.08
C GLY A 485 9.52 -33.45 24.20
N VAL A 486 9.58 -33.30 22.88
CA VAL A 486 9.17 -34.31 21.90
C VAL A 486 10.39 -34.83 21.14
N VAL A 487 10.55 -36.15 21.15
CA VAL A 487 11.56 -36.83 20.32
C VAL A 487 11.14 -36.69 18.85
N VAL A 488 11.98 -36.07 18.04
CA VAL A 488 11.69 -35.84 16.62
C VAL A 488 11.90 -37.15 15.83
N ASP A 489 10.85 -37.65 15.15
CA ASP A 489 10.79 -39.00 14.53
C ASP A 489 11.83 -39.20 13.40
N SER A 490 12.25 -38.11 12.76
CA SER A 490 13.47 -38.06 11.94
C SER A 490 14.65 -37.77 12.85
N VAL A 491 15.16 -38.82 13.50
CA VAL A 491 16.25 -38.81 14.47
C VAL A 491 17.32 -37.77 14.10
N ILE A 492 17.27 -36.59 14.73
CA ILE A 492 18.31 -35.58 14.67
C ILE A 492 19.40 -36.07 15.62
N THR A 493 20.39 -36.76 15.06
CA THR A 493 21.57 -37.25 15.77
C THR A 493 22.81 -36.58 15.25
N LEU A 494 23.77 -36.37 16.14
CA LEU A 494 25.13 -36.00 15.75
C LEU A 494 25.76 -37.14 14.93
N ASP A 495 26.65 -36.79 14.00
CA ASP A 495 27.26 -37.75 13.07
C ASP A 495 28.11 -38.77 13.84
N PRO A 496 27.82 -40.08 13.75
CA PRO A 496 28.63 -41.11 14.40
C PRO A 496 30.08 -41.10 13.89
N ASP A 497 31.03 -41.27 14.81
CA ASP A 497 32.47 -41.36 14.51
C ASP A 497 33.05 -40.06 13.92
N ALA A 498 32.44 -38.92 14.25
CA ALA A 498 32.84 -37.59 13.81
C ALA A 498 32.88 -36.58 14.96
N GLU A 499 33.68 -35.53 14.76
CA GLU A 499 33.64 -34.31 15.58
C GLU A 499 32.55 -33.39 15.04
N THR A 500 31.56 -33.08 15.88
CA THR A 500 30.44 -32.20 15.54
C THR A 500 30.47 -30.95 16.42
N THR A 501 30.41 -29.78 15.77
CA THR A 501 30.29 -28.48 16.44
C THR A 501 28.82 -28.15 16.68
N VAL A 502 28.46 -27.79 17.90
CA VAL A 502 27.13 -27.31 18.27
C VAL A 502 27.23 -25.94 18.96
N ASN A 503 26.18 -25.13 18.81
CA ASN A 503 26.05 -23.83 19.43
C ASN A 503 24.84 -23.83 20.36
N VAL A 504 25.01 -23.33 21.58
CA VAL A 504 23.93 -23.17 22.56
C VAL A 504 23.68 -21.69 22.76
N GLY A 505 22.44 -21.26 22.63
CA GLY A 505 22.00 -19.88 22.80
C GLY A 505 20.80 -19.76 23.73
N PHE A 506 20.54 -18.54 24.18
CA PHE A 506 19.26 -18.14 24.77
C PHE A 506 18.49 -17.29 23.76
N ILE A 507 17.20 -17.52 23.65
CA ILE A 507 16.25 -16.73 22.87
C ILE A 507 15.17 -16.27 23.85
N ASP A 508 14.80 -15.00 23.85
CA ASP A 508 13.67 -14.55 24.69
C ASP A 508 12.31 -15.00 24.10
N GLU A 509 11.22 -14.76 24.82
CA GLU A 509 9.87 -15.11 24.36
C GLU A 509 9.48 -14.37 23.06
N ALA A 510 10.03 -13.18 22.80
CA ALA A 510 9.79 -12.40 21.58
C ALA A 510 10.63 -12.86 20.38
N GLY A 511 11.54 -13.82 20.58
CA GLY A 511 12.36 -14.42 19.53
C GLY A 511 13.73 -13.78 19.32
N ASN A 512 14.18 -12.84 20.18
CA ASN A 512 15.50 -12.25 20.02
C ASN A 512 16.60 -13.17 20.58
N ALA A 513 17.57 -13.50 19.72
CA ALA A 513 18.68 -14.38 20.09
C ALA A 513 19.83 -13.62 20.76
N GLY A 514 20.23 -14.12 21.93
CA GLY A 514 21.41 -13.67 22.67
C GLY A 514 22.72 -14.25 22.13
N PRO A 515 23.84 -14.04 22.85
CA PRO A 515 25.13 -14.63 22.48
C PRO A 515 25.14 -16.15 22.68
N THR A 516 25.81 -16.87 21.78
CA THR A 516 25.91 -18.33 21.83
C THR A 516 27.24 -18.82 22.40
N GLN A 517 27.23 -19.98 23.05
CA GLN A 517 28.40 -20.76 23.41
C GLN A 517 28.58 -21.94 22.44
N THR A 518 29.73 -21.99 21.76
CA THR A 518 30.10 -23.09 20.86
C THR A 518 30.85 -24.19 21.62
N ILE A 519 30.58 -25.45 21.28
CA ILE A 519 31.31 -26.62 21.79
C ILE A 519 31.46 -27.69 20.71
N ASP A 520 32.62 -28.34 20.69
CA ASP A 520 32.90 -29.47 19.82
C ASP A 520 32.69 -30.77 20.61
N ILE A 521 31.91 -31.68 20.05
CA ILE A 521 31.58 -32.99 20.61
C ILE A 521 32.08 -34.06 19.66
N THR A 522 32.95 -34.94 20.15
CA THR A 522 33.40 -36.13 19.41
C THR A 522 32.50 -37.31 19.77
N ILE A 523 31.83 -37.86 18.75
CA ILE A 523 31.03 -39.06 18.88
C ILE A 523 31.87 -40.26 18.41
N ASP A 524 32.06 -41.27 19.25
CA ASP A 524 32.71 -42.53 18.87
C ASP A 524 31.78 -43.70 19.20
N VAL A 525 31.09 -44.22 18.18
CA VAL A 525 30.22 -45.40 18.29
C VAL A 525 30.92 -46.67 17.79
N THR A 526 32.09 -46.53 17.19
CA THR A 526 32.93 -47.66 16.78
C THR A 526 33.63 -48.31 17.96
N GLY A 527 33.04 -49.39 18.48
CA GLY A 527 33.81 -50.29 19.36
C GLY A 527 35.03 -50.85 18.63
N GLU A 528 36.19 -50.90 19.30
CA GLU A 528 37.38 -51.57 18.78
C GLU A 528 36.99 -52.95 18.23
N THR A 529 37.29 -53.19 16.95
CA THR A 529 37.02 -54.49 16.34
C THR A 529 37.77 -55.57 17.12
N ALA A 530 37.03 -56.44 17.82
CA ALA A 530 37.64 -57.55 18.54
C ALA A 530 38.57 -58.32 17.59
N PRO A 531 39.82 -58.60 17.98
CA PRO A 531 40.76 -59.27 17.09
C PRO A 531 40.20 -60.63 16.67
N VAL A 532 40.07 -60.82 15.35
CA VAL A 532 39.61 -62.08 14.77
C VAL A 532 40.68 -63.14 15.08
N PRO A 533 40.37 -64.23 15.82
CA PRO A 533 41.34 -65.28 16.04
C PRO A 533 41.69 -65.92 14.69
N VAL A 534 42.95 -65.79 14.29
CA VAL A 534 43.48 -66.48 13.11
C VAL A 534 43.69 -67.93 13.51
N VAL A 535 42.88 -68.83 12.97
CA VAL A 535 43.15 -70.27 13.02
C VAL A 535 44.15 -70.58 11.92
N ASP A 536 45.37 -70.97 12.28
CA ASP A 536 46.33 -71.51 11.32
C ASP A 536 45.80 -72.86 10.80
N GLU A 537 45.24 -72.86 9.59
CA GLU A 537 44.71 -74.07 8.95
C GLU A 537 45.82 -75.01 8.42
N ASN A 538 47.09 -74.70 8.69
CA ASN A 538 48.21 -75.29 7.97
C ASN A 538 49.22 -76.03 8.83
N THR A 539 48.81 -76.71 9.91
CA THR A 539 49.61 -77.83 10.41
C THR A 539 48.73 -78.97 10.93
N ASN A 540 49.21 -80.19 10.71
CA ASN A 540 48.60 -81.46 11.07
C ASN A 540 48.69 -81.72 12.59
N ASP A 541 48.44 -80.69 13.41
CA ASP A 541 48.60 -80.70 14.86
C ASP A 541 47.25 -80.86 15.58
N ILE A 542 47.24 -81.68 16.63
CA ILE A 542 46.04 -82.12 17.37
C ILE A 542 45.67 -81.20 18.54
N THR A 543 46.32 -80.03 18.62
CA THR A 543 45.99 -78.93 19.55
C THR A 543 46.17 -77.59 18.83
N PRO A 544 45.10 -76.90 18.43
CA PRO A 544 45.23 -75.59 17.77
C PRO A 544 45.76 -74.55 18.77
N GLU A 545 46.87 -73.89 18.42
CA GLU A 545 47.39 -72.73 19.14
C GLU A 545 46.65 -71.49 18.62
N VAL A 546 45.85 -70.86 19.48
CA VAL A 546 45.12 -69.63 19.15
C VAL A 546 46.00 -68.44 19.52
N THR A 547 46.57 -67.77 18.51
CA THR A 547 47.24 -66.48 18.71
C THR A 547 46.25 -65.35 18.46
N VAL A 548 46.08 -64.49 19.46
CA VAL A 548 45.31 -63.25 19.35
C VAL A 548 46.30 -62.13 19.03
N ASP A 549 46.14 -61.48 17.88
CA ASP A 549 46.88 -60.26 17.56
C ASP A 549 46.23 -59.09 18.31
N VAL A 550 47.00 -58.40 19.15
CA VAL A 550 46.53 -57.29 20.00
C VAL A 550 47.11 -55.94 19.54
N SER A 551 47.68 -55.85 18.34
CA SER A 551 48.37 -54.65 17.87
C SER A 551 47.44 -53.45 17.56
N GLY A 552 46.13 -53.60 17.74
CA GLY A 552 45.11 -52.56 17.49
C GLY A 552 44.25 -52.20 18.70
N LEU A 553 44.60 -52.65 19.91
CA LEU A 553 43.98 -52.15 21.14
C LEU A 553 44.79 -50.97 21.67
N GLU A 554 44.22 -49.75 21.67
CA GLU A 554 44.75 -48.62 22.43
C GLU A 554 44.34 -48.77 23.92
N ALA A 555 45.15 -48.22 24.83
CA ALA A 555 45.15 -48.58 26.26
C ALA A 555 44.17 -47.79 27.15
#